data_AF-A0A7Y4ZNY2-F1
#
_entry.id   AF-A0A7Y4ZNY2-F1
#
_cell.length_a   1.000
_cell.length_b   1.000
_cell.length_c   1.000
_cell.angle_alpha   90.00
_cell.angle_beta   90.00
_cell.angle_gamma   90.00
#
_symmetry.space_group_name_H-M   'P 1'
#
loop_
_entity.id
_entity.type
_entity.pdbx_description
1 polymer ?
#
loop_
_entity_poly.entity_id
_entity_poly.type
_entity_poly.pdbx_seq_one_letter_code
_entity_poly.pdbx_strand_id
1 'polypeptide(L)'
;MDVALIIVTVLFVLALLWRVRPLLPLARKEERVALKVAKDRIESAKDHEARAAALCDAAELCAKRNRRASAEGYFLRALREAPSSPEVVTRAAEAMKRWPRTLDALLWRTLAAAPWAGEGERAAASKVALERLADLYEGPLRRRVHGRALRFALERLA
;
A
#
# COMPACT_ATOMS: atom_id res chain seq x y z
N MET A 1 44.18 -26.51 4.90
CA MET A 1 42.92 -25.94 4.40
C MET A 1 43.24 -24.57 3.82
N ASP A 2 43.04 -24.39 2.53
CA ASP A 2 43.30 -23.10 1.87
C ASP A 2 42.40 -22.02 2.44
N VAL A 3 43.02 -20.94 2.94
CA VAL A 3 42.34 -19.78 3.53
C VAL A 3 41.29 -19.21 2.56
N ALA A 4 41.58 -19.24 1.26
CA ALA A 4 40.66 -18.84 0.20
C ALA A 4 39.36 -19.66 0.20
N LEU A 5 39.44 -20.97 0.40
CA LEU A 5 38.26 -21.86 0.45
C LEU A 5 37.38 -21.53 1.66
N ILE A 6 38.01 -21.26 2.82
CA ILE A 6 37.29 -20.89 4.04
C ILE A 6 36.53 -19.57 3.82
N ILE A 7 37.18 -18.56 3.24
CA ILE A 7 36.57 -17.25 2.99
C ILE A 7 35.36 -17.38 2.05
N VAL A 8 35.50 -18.11 0.93
CA VAL A 8 34.41 -18.32 -0.03
C VAL A 8 33.26 -19.07 0.62
N THR A 9 33.55 -20.08 1.44
CA THR A 9 32.53 -20.87 2.15
C THR A 9 31.76 -20.01 3.15
N VAL A 10 32.45 -19.18 3.94
CA VAL A 10 31.81 -18.27 4.89
C VAL A 10 30.91 -17.26 4.18
N LEU A 11 31.38 -16.64 3.09
CA LEU A 11 30.58 -15.69 2.30
C LEU A 11 29.35 -16.37 1.68
N PHE A 12 29.50 -17.59 1.16
CA PHE A 12 28.40 -18.36 0.59
C PHE A 12 27.34 -18.71 1.63
N VAL A 13 27.75 -19.15 2.82
CA VAL A 13 26.84 -19.43 3.94
C VAL A 13 26.14 -18.15 4.41
N LEU A 14 26.84 -17.02 4.52
CA LEU A 14 26.25 -15.72 4.86
C LEU A 14 25.22 -15.27 3.81
N ALA A 15 25.51 -15.42 2.52
CA ALA A 15 24.59 -15.09 1.44
C ALA A 15 23.36 -16.01 1.44
N LEU A 16 23.54 -17.31 1.70
CA LEU A 16 22.45 -18.26 1.90
C LEU A 16 21.58 -17.86 3.10
N LEU A 17 22.19 -17.59 4.25
CA LEU A 17 21.45 -17.18 5.44
C LEU A 17 20.67 -15.89 5.20
N TRP A 18 21.25 -14.92 4.48
CA TRP A 18 20.56 -13.69 4.13
C TRP A 18 19.37 -13.93 3.20
N ARG A 19 19.51 -14.83 2.23
CA ARG A 19 18.44 -15.20 1.28
C ARG A 19 17.35 -16.08 1.90
N VAL A 20 17.71 -16.91 2.88
CA VAL A 20 16.78 -17.84 3.56
C VAL A 20 16.16 -17.19 4.81
N ARG A 21 16.72 -16.08 5.33
CA ARG A 21 16.15 -15.26 6.42
C ARG A 21 14.64 -14.99 6.29
N PRO A 22 14.07 -14.59 5.13
CA PRO A 22 12.62 -14.41 4.99
C PRO A 22 11.79 -15.69 5.16
N LEU A 23 12.42 -16.87 5.04
CA LEU A 23 11.77 -18.18 5.22
C LEU A 23 11.90 -18.71 6.66
N LEU A 24 12.73 -18.08 7.51
CA LEU A 24 12.94 -18.50 8.88
C LEU A 24 11.70 -18.26 9.76
N PRO A 25 11.42 -19.15 10.73
CA PRO A 25 10.28 -19.04 11.63
C PRO A 25 10.31 -17.77 12.52
N LEU A 26 11.49 -17.19 12.75
CA LEU A 26 11.67 -15.96 13.53
C LEU A 26 11.06 -14.73 12.83
N ALA A 27 11.29 -14.55 11.52
CA ALA A 27 10.70 -13.46 10.75
C ALA A 27 9.17 -13.52 10.78
N ARG A 28 8.61 -14.74 10.72
CA ARG A 28 7.16 -14.96 10.84
C ARG A 28 6.61 -14.60 12.22
N LYS A 29 7.41 -14.71 13.29
CA LYS A 29 7.02 -14.32 14.65
C LYS A 29 6.98 -12.79 14.77
N GLU A 30 8.03 -12.10 14.30
CA GLU A 30 8.09 -10.63 14.28
C GLU A 30 6.92 -10.03 13.51
N GLU A 31 6.60 -10.53 12.32
CA GLU A 31 5.46 -10.05 11.53
C GLU A 31 4.10 -10.28 12.22
N ARG A 32 3.94 -11.41 12.92
CA ARG A 32 2.72 -11.69 13.70
C ARG A 32 2.59 -10.71 14.86
N VAL A 33 3.70 -10.43 15.54
CA VAL A 33 3.73 -9.43 16.62
C VAL A 33 3.42 -8.05 16.06
N ALA A 34 4.04 -7.64 14.95
CA ALA A 34 3.77 -6.36 14.30
C ALA A 34 2.30 -6.20 13.92
N LEU A 35 1.67 -7.24 13.35
CA LEU A 35 0.24 -7.20 13.02
C LEU A 35 -0.64 -7.15 14.27
N LYS A 36 -0.25 -7.84 15.36
CA LYS A 36 -0.95 -7.74 16.64
C LYS A 36 -0.88 -6.32 17.20
N VAL A 37 0.32 -5.75 17.25
CA VAL A 37 0.54 -4.36 17.70
C VAL A 37 -0.28 -3.37 16.86
N ALA A 38 -0.33 -3.54 15.53
CA ALA A 38 -1.16 -2.69 14.67
C ALA A 38 -2.65 -2.83 14.99
N LYS A 39 -3.14 -4.04 15.30
CA LYS A 39 -4.53 -4.25 15.73
C LYS A 39 -4.82 -3.63 17.09
N ASP A 40 -3.94 -3.83 18.06
CA ASP A 40 -4.08 -3.24 19.39
C ASP A 40 -4.10 -1.69 19.27
N ARG A 41 -3.29 -1.11 18.37
CA ARG A 41 -3.34 0.32 18.03
C ARG A 41 -4.69 0.74 17.45
N ILE A 42 -5.26 -0.01 16.50
CA ILE A 42 -6.59 0.27 15.93
C ILE A 42 -7.67 0.30 17.00
N GLU A 43 -7.60 -0.60 18.00
CA GLU A 43 -8.57 -0.68 19.10
C GLU A 43 -8.37 0.43 20.13
N SER A 44 -7.12 0.81 20.40
CA SER A 44 -6.78 1.86 21.38
C SER A 44 -6.86 3.30 20.85
N ALA A 45 -6.93 3.48 19.53
CA ALA A 45 -7.00 4.79 18.89
C ALA A 45 -8.29 5.53 19.27
N LYS A 46 -8.16 6.77 19.73
CA LYS A 46 -9.29 7.61 20.16
C LYS A 46 -9.77 8.56 19.07
N ASP A 47 -8.90 8.86 18.12
CA ASP A 47 -9.06 9.78 17.02
C ASP A 47 -9.10 9.05 15.68
N HIS A 48 -9.90 9.60 14.75
CA HIS A 48 -10.08 9.02 13.43
C HIS A 48 -8.78 8.97 12.62
N GLU A 49 -7.90 9.95 12.79
CA GLU A 49 -6.61 10.02 12.09
C GLU A 49 -5.64 8.94 12.57
N ALA A 50 -5.40 8.80 13.88
CA ALA A 50 -4.55 7.71 14.37
C ALA A 50 -5.15 6.34 14.03
N ARG A 51 -6.48 6.21 14.05
CA ARG A 51 -7.15 4.97 13.64
C ARG A 51 -6.91 4.67 12.16
N ALA A 52 -7.02 5.66 11.28
CA ALA A 52 -6.71 5.53 9.85
C ALA A 52 -5.25 5.13 9.62
N ALA A 53 -4.31 5.76 10.34
CA ALA A 53 -2.89 5.42 10.28
C ALA A 53 -2.62 3.96 10.71
N ALA A 54 -3.20 3.53 11.84
CA ALA A 54 -3.05 2.17 12.33
C ALA A 54 -3.69 1.12 11.39
N LEU A 55 -4.81 1.48 10.75
CA LEU A 55 -5.43 0.65 9.70
C LEU A 55 -4.51 0.52 8.47
N CYS A 56 -3.84 1.60 8.05
CA CYS A 56 -2.87 1.55 6.96
C CYS A 56 -1.67 0.65 7.30
N ASP A 57 -1.13 0.75 8.52
CA ASP A 57 -0.03 -0.11 8.99
C ASP A 57 -0.42 -1.60 8.91
N ALA A 58 -1.63 -1.93 9.39
CA ALA A 58 -2.16 -3.30 9.32
C ALA A 58 -2.37 -3.77 7.87
N ALA A 59 -2.81 -2.88 6.99
CA ALA A 59 -3.01 -3.15 5.57
C ALA A 59 -1.68 -3.46 4.86
N GLU A 60 -0.65 -2.65 5.09
CA GLU A 60 0.70 -2.83 4.55
C GLU A 60 1.35 -4.14 5.01
N LEU A 61 1.21 -4.47 6.29
CA LEU A 61 1.66 -5.77 6.81
C LEU A 61 0.93 -6.93 6.13
N CYS A 62 -0.38 -6.80 5.88
CA CYS A 62 -1.13 -7.79 5.13
C CYS A 62 -0.68 -7.86 3.66
N ALA A 63 -0.38 -6.72 3.04
CA ALA A 63 0.11 -6.63 1.68
C ALA A 63 1.48 -7.32 1.52
N LYS A 64 2.42 -7.06 2.44
CA LYS A 64 3.72 -7.73 2.54
C LYS A 64 3.58 -9.25 2.62
N ARG A 65 2.56 -9.74 3.33
CA ARG A 65 2.24 -11.18 3.47
C ARG A 65 1.38 -11.75 2.33
N ASN A 66 1.22 -11.00 1.24
CA ASN A 66 0.41 -11.37 0.08
C ASN A 66 -1.07 -11.66 0.41
N ARG A 67 -1.60 -11.10 1.49
CA ARG A 67 -3.00 -11.24 1.94
C ARG A 67 -3.87 -10.15 1.33
N ARG A 68 -4.13 -10.27 0.02
CA ARG A 68 -4.85 -9.25 -0.78
C ARG A 68 -6.15 -8.77 -0.15
N ALA A 69 -7.06 -9.69 0.15
CA ALA A 69 -8.40 -9.34 0.66
C ALA A 69 -8.34 -8.64 2.02
N SER A 70 -7.42 -9.06 2.90
CA SER A 70 -7.21 -8.39 4.19
C SER A 70 -6.65 -6.99 4.02
N ALA A 71 -5.65 -6.81 3.14
CA ALA A 71 -5.07 -5.50 2.85
C ALA A 71 -6.13 -4.53 2.29
N GLU A 72 -6.90 -4.97 1.30
CA GLU A 72 -8.03 -4.20 0.75
C GLU A 72 -9.04 -3.81 1.83
N GLY A 73 -9.45 -4.77 2.67
CA GLY A 73 -10.41 -4.50 3.74
C GLY A 73 -9.90 -3.56 4.84
N TYR A 74 -8.59 -3.51 5.09
CA TYR A 74 -8.00 -2.52 6.00
C TYR A 74 -7.92 -1.14 5.35
N PHE A 75 -7.49 -1.02 4.09
CA PHE A 75 -7.47 0.26 3.39
C PHE A 75 -8.86 0.85 3.18
N LEU A 76 -9.86 0.03 2.85
CA LEU A 76 -11.25 0.50 2.77
C LEU A 76 -11.76 1.07 4.09
N ARG A 77 -11.35 0.49 5.23
CA ARG A 77 -11.68 1.05 6.54
C ARG A 77 -10.90 2.31 6.83
N ALA A 78 -9.60 2.36 6.49
CA ALA A 78 -8.79 3.57 6.67
C ALA A 78 -9.38 4.76 5.88
N LEU A 79 -9.80 4.54 4.64
CA LEU A 79 -10.46 5.55 3.80
C LEU A 79 -11.84 5.97 4.33
N ARG A 80 -12.52 5.14 5.12
CA ARG A 80 -13.78 5.54 5.79
C ARG A 80 -13.52 6.41 7.02
N GLU A 81 -12.44 6.13 7.75
CA GLU A 81 -12.03 6.94 8.90
C GLU A 81 -11.48 8.30 8.47
N ALA A 82 -10.70 8.34 7.38
CA ALA A 82 -10.09 9.57 6.85
C ALA A 82 -10.29 9.68 5.32
N PRO A 83 -11.51 9.97 4.84
CA PRO A 83 -11.83 10.03 3.40
C PRO A 83 -11.16 11.19 2.67
N SER A 84 -10.72 12.21 3.41
CA SER A 84 -10.01 13.37 2.87
C SER A 84 -8.49 13.19 2.85
N SER A 85 -7.95 12.08 3.37
CA SER A 85 -6.50 11.94 3.51
C SER A 85 -5.83 11.48 2.20
N PRO A 86 -5.03 12.33 1.54
CA PRO A 86 -4.24 11.91 0.37
C PRO A 86 -3.15 10.90 0.73
N GLU A 87 -2.71 10.90 2.00
CA GLU A 87 -1.71 9.97 2.50
C GLU A 87 -2.23 8.53 2.48
N VAL A 88 -3.46 8.30 2.96
CA VAL A 88 -4.09 6.96 2.94
C VAL A 88 -4.17 6.41 1.52
N VAL A 89 -4.56 7.25 0.55
CA VAL A 89 -4.62 6.88 -0.88
C VAL A 89 -3.23 6.50 -1.40
N THR A 90 -2.22 7.30 -1.07
CA THR A 90 -0.82 7.07 -1.50
C THR A 90 -0.28 5.75 -0.93
N ARG A 91 -0.48 5.51 0.38
CA ARG A 91 -0.07 4.27 1.05
C ARG A 91 -0.78 3.05 0.44
N ALA A 92 -2.07 3.16 0.15
CA ALA A 92 -2.84 2.11 -0.52
C ALA A 92 -2.27 1.79 -1.92
N ALA A 93 -1.99 2.81 -2.73
CA ALA A 93 -1.43 2.65 -4.07
C ALA A 93 -0.07 1.93 -4.05
N GLU A 94 0.83 2.32 -3.15
CA GLU A 94 2.15 1.67 -3.04
C GLU A 94 2.05 0.22 -2.55
N ALA A 95 1.26 -0.02 -1.49
CA ALA A 95 1.13 -1.34 -0.90
C ALA A 95 0.44 -2.34 -1.86
N MET A 96 -0.51 -1.86 -2.68
CA MET A 96 -1.35 -2.70 -3.53
C MET A 96 -0.92 -2.73 -5.00
N LYS A 97 0.21 -2.12 -5.37
CA LYS A 97 0.68 -2.07 -6.77
C LYS A 97 0.78 -3.41 -7.50
N ARG A 98 0.99 -4.50 -6.75
CA ARG A 98 1.03 -5.88 -7.29
C ARG A 98 -0.35 -6.43 -7.70
N TRP A 99 -1.44 -5.79 -7.26
CA TRP A 99 -2.82 -6.21 -7.52
C TRP A 99 -3.57 -5.10 -8.26
N PRO A 100 -3.21 -4.83 -9.53
CA PRO A 100 -3.67 -3.64 -10.23
C PRO A 100 -5.20 -3.56 -10.33
N ARG A 101 -5.91 -4.68 -10.55
CA ARG A 101 -7.38 -4.67 -10.60
C ARG A 101 -8.04 -4.35 -9.27
N THR A 102 -7.44 -4.76 -8.16
CA THR A 102 -7.96 -4.47 -6.83
C THR A 102 -7.69 -3.01 -6.47
N LEU A 103 -6.51 -2.50 -6.82
CA LEU A 103 -6.18 -1.09 -6.65
C LEU A 103 -7.09 -0.20 -7.50
N ASP A 104 -7.35 -0.55 -8.76
CA ASP A 104 -8.29 0.16 -9.65
C ASP A 104 -9.67 0.29 -9.00
N ALA A 105 -10.25 -0.83 -8.55
CA ALA A 105 -11.55 -0.83 -7.87
C ALA A 105 -11.55 -0.01 -6.57
N LEU A 106 -10.45 -0.03 -5.81
CA LEU A 106 -10.31 0.75 -4.58
C LEU A 106 -10.29 2.26 -4.89
N LEU A 107 -9.47 2.69 -5.86
CA LEU A 107 -9.34 4.10 -6.22
C LEU A 107 -10.62 4.66 -6.83
N TRP A 108 -11.31 3.90 -7.69
CA TRP A 108 -12.63 4.30 -8.19
C TRP A 108 -13.67 4.46 -7.09
N ARG A 109 -13.64 3.61 -6.06
CA ARG A 109 -14.51 3.76 -4.89
C ARG A 109 -14.20 5.03 -4.11
N THR A 110 -12.92 5.38 -3.94
CA THR A 110 -12.52 6.63 -3.31
C THR A 110 -13.02 7.83 -4.09
N LEU A 111 -12.85 7.82 -5.42
CA LEU A 111 -13.33 8.89 -6.30
C LEU A 111 -14.85 9.01 -6.34
N ALA A 112 -15.59 7.91 -6.17
CA ALA A 112 -17.05 7.96 -6.10
C ALA A 112 -17.56 8.60 -4.79
N ALA A 113 -16.73 8.63 -3.74
CA ALA A 113 -17.11 9.12 -2.42
C ALA A 113 -16.75 10.60 -2.17
N ALA A 114 -15.89 11.19 -2.99
CA ALA A 114 -15.38 12.56 -2.80
C ALA A 114 -15.63 13.43 -4.04
N PRO A 115 -15.82 14.75 -3.87
CA PRO A 115 -15.86 15.67 -5.01
C PRO A 115 -14.52 15.67 -5.75
N TRP A 116 -14.59 15.75 -7.09
CA TRP A 116 -13.42 15.70 -7.96
C TRP A 116 -12.76 17.08 -8.12
N ALA A 117 -13.52 18.15 -7.88
CA ALA A 117 -13.12 19.54 -8.07
C ALA A 117 -13.32 20.35 -6.78
N GLY A 118 -12.62 21.47 -6.70
CA GLY A 118 -12.70 22.42 -5.59
C GLY A 118 -11.45 22.45 -4.72
N GLU A 119 -11.52 23.25 -3.66
CA GLU A 119 -10.44 23.42 -2.69
C GLU A 119 -10.70 22.55 -1.44
N GLY A 120 -9.61 22.12 -0.81
CA GLY A 120 -9.63 21.34 0.43
C GLY A 120 -9.13 19.91 0.30
N GLU A 121 -8.99 19.25 1.45
CA GLU A 121 -8.34 17.94 1.57
C GLU A 121 -9.03 16.84 0.76
N ARG A 122 -10.37 16.85 0.68
CA ARG A 122 -11.11 15.86 -0.12
C ARG A 122 -10.81 15.96 -1.61
N ALA A 123 -10.69 17.18 -2.14
CA ALA A 123 -10.28 17.38 -3.52
C ALA A 123 -8.82 16.96 -3.74
N ALA A 124 -7.94 17.21 -2.77
CA ALA A 124 -6.56 16.73 -2.82
C ALA A 124 -6.46 15.19 -2.85
N ALA A 125 -7.23 14.49 -2.02
CA ALA A 125 -7.31 13.03 -2.03
C ALA A 125 -7.84 12.48 -3.37
N SER A 126 -8.86 13.12 -3.96
CA SER A 126 -9.38 12.79 -5.29
C SER A 126 -8.33 12.99 -6.39
N LYS A 127 -7.58 14.11 -6.35
CA LYS A 127 -6.48 14.37 -7.29
C LYS A 127 -5.42 13.27 -7.22
N VAL A 128 -4.95 12.92 -6.02
CA VAL A 128 -4.00 11.82 -5.84
C VAL A 128 -4.57 10.49 -6.35
N ALA A 129 -5.84 10.18 -6.08
CA ALA A 129 -6.46 8.95 -6.56
C ALA A 129 -6.52 8.89 -8.10
N LEU A 130 -6.84 10.01 -8.76
CA LEU A 130 -6.83 10.13 -10.22
C LEU A 130 -5.42 9.97 -10.81
N GLU A 131 -4.39 10.58 -10.20
CA GLU A 131 -2.99 10.41 -10.62
C GLU A 131 -2.60 8.93 -10.58
N ARG A 132 -2.89 8.25 -9.45
CA ARG A 132 -2.57 6.83 -9.28
C ARG A 132 -3.35 5.95 -10.25
N LEU A 133 -4.60 6.27 -10.58
CA LEU A 133 -5.35 5.57 -11.63
C LEU A 133 -4.73 5.79 -13.02
N ALA A 134 -4.32 7.01 -13.35
CA ALA A 134 -3.68 7.29 -14.63
C ALA A 134 -2.41 6.46 -14.80
N ASP A 135 -1.53 6.45 -13.80
CA ASP A 135 -0.31 5.62 -13.78
C ASP A 135 -0.63 4.12 -13.90
N LEU A 136 -1.69 3.66 -13.23
CA LEU A 136 -2.14 2.28 -13.26
C LEU A 136 -2.62 1.85 -14.66
N TYR A 137 -3.33 2.74 -15.36
CA TYR A 137 -3.82 2.50 -16.71
C TYR A 137 -2.71 2.58 -17.76
N GLU A 138 -1.73 3.48 -17.61
CA GLU A 138 -0.60 3.58 -18.54
C GLU A 138 0.39 2.43 -18.40
N GLY A 139 0.64 1.97 -17.17
CA GLY A 139 1.58 0.89 -16.87
C GLY A 139 0.89 -0.48 -16.71
N PRO A 140 0.59 -0.94 -15.48
CA PRO A 140 0.17 -2.30 -15.20
C PRO A 140 -1.05 -2.83 -15.97
N LEU A 141 -2.06 -1.99 -16.21
CA LEU A 141 -3.27 -2.40 -16.94
C LEU A 141 -3.14 -2.27 -18.46
N ARG A 142 -2.09 -1.60 -18.95
CA ARG A 142 -1.77 -1.42 -20.38
C ARG A 142 -2.90 -0.79 -21.22
N ARG A 143 -3.72 0.08 -20.64
CA ARG A 143 -4.78 0.84 -21.33
C ARG A 143 -4.41 2.30 -21.45
N ARG A 144 -3.37 2.59 -22.24
CA ARG A 144 -2.77 3.93 -22.37
C ARG A 144 -3.76 5.03 -22.77
N VAL A 145 -4.76 4.73 -23.59
CA VAL A 145 -5.80 5.71 -23.97
C VAL A 145 -6.60 6.17 -22.75
N HIS A 146 -6.96 5.24 -21.85
CA HIS A 146 -7.69 5.57 -20.63
C HIS A 146 -6.81 6.37 -19.66
N GLY A 147 -5.54 5.98 -19.53
CA GLY A 147 -4.58 6.72 -18.70
C GLY A 147 -4.39 8.16 -19.17
N ARG A 148 -4.21 8.39 -20.48
CA ARG A 148 -4.13 9.74 -21.05
C ARG A 148 -5.41 10.55 -20.86
N ALA A 149 -6.58 9.92 -21.00
CA ALA A 149 -7.86 10.58 -20.74
C ALA A 149 -7.98 11.03 -19.28
N LEU A 150 -7.51 10.22 -18.34
CA LEU A 150 -7.47 10.59 -16.92
C LEU A 150 -6.48 11.72 -16.62
N ARG A 151 -5.27 11.70 -17.21
CA ARG A 151 -4.33 12.82 -17.08
C ARG A 151 -4.93 14.13 -17.59
N PHE A 152 -5.55 14.08 -18.77
CA PHE A 152 -6.22 15.23 -19.35
C PHE A 152 -7.38 15.75 -18.48
N ALA A 153 -8.16 14.85 -17.88
CA ALA A 153 -9.19 15.24 -16.92
C ALA A 153 -8.60 15.91 -15.68
N LEU A 154 -7.46 15.40 -15.19
CA LEU A 154 -6.76 15.95 -14.02
C LEU A 154 -6.23 17.36 -14.29
N GLU A 155 -5.65 17.62 -15.46
CA GLU A 155 -5.20 18.95 -15.89
C GLU A 155 -6.33 19.98 -15.90
N ARG A 156 -7.59 19.56 -16.11
CA ARG A 156 -8.77 20.44 -16.09
C ARG A 156 -9.43 20.62 -14.74
N LEU A 157 -9.04 19.81 -13.75
CA LEU A 157 -9.51 19.90 -12.36
C LEU A 157 -8.52 20.68 -11.47
N ALA A 158 -7.33 21.00 -12.00
CA ALA A 158 -6.35 21.89 -11.39
C ALA A 158 -6.80 23.35 -11.53
#